data_AF-A0A1R0KER0-F1
#
_entry.id   AF-A0A1R0KER0-F1
#
_cell.length_a   1.000
_cell.length_b   1.000
_cell.length_c   1.000
_cell.angle_alpha   90.00
_cell.angle_beta   90.00
_cell.angle_gamma   90.00
#
_symmetry.space_group_name_H-M   'P 1'
#
loop_
_entity.id
_entity.type
_entity.pdbx_description
1 polymer ?
#
loop_
_entity_poly.entity_id
_entity_poly.type
_entity_poly.pdbx_seq_one_letter_code
_entity_poly.pdbx_strand_id
1 'polypeptide(L)'
;MSPHTWRRRRHHLELHLADGRVEHVPVPVDGLLTNTPGALTTDAAADLLHLDGTLQALAWTLRLKSETAARTLIQLRAGSRPRSVDSLPAGSDPLTYATTEHALRVEQLDNVEITAMTLREFVICLDLGGPLAEAADGWQRDPAPPAGVEAFVDADHFIAAEPRRAQRAVWGGTVLDGVEVWGTQWRREPDDRPGHLEPYGIVGTWALGYLPATQELYAVRRETGQPRTVWLLGRGFAVIEDVADVLAPILPTMRRPNSLLYAADAVRASRRPRLVHPPGGTG
;
A
#
# COMPACT_ATOMS: atom_id res chain seq x y z
N MET A 1 11.39 -21.84 15.24
CA MET A 1 11.65 -20.53 15.90
C MET A 1 10.54 -20.33 16.91
N SER A 2 10.86 -19.92 18.14
CA SER A 2 9.83 -19.60 19.13
C SER A 2 9.02 -18.39 18.62
N PRO A 3 7.68 -18.47 18.57
CA PRO A 3 6.87 -17.36 18.11
C PRO A 3 6.93 -16.19 19.11
N HIS A 4 6.77 -14.97 18.63
CA HIS A 4 6.57 -13.81 19.48
C HIS A 4 5.23 -13.95 20.22
N THR A 5 5.20 -13.65 21.51
CA THR A 5 4.02 -13.89 22.34
C THR A 5 3.63 -12.67 23.17
N TRP A 6 2.35 -12.60 23.52
CA TRP A 6 1.83 -11.57 24.39
C TRP A 6 1.92 -11.95 25.86
N ARG A 7 2.19 -10.97 26.70
CA ARG A 7 1.97 -11.05 28.15
C ARG A 7 1.24 -9.83 28.64
N ARG A 8 0.04 -10.05 29.20
CA ARG A 8 -0.74 -8.98 29.80
C ARG A 8 -0.28 -8.72 31.23
N ARG A 9 0.04 -7.46 31.56
CA ARG A 9 0.21 -6.97 32.93
C ARG A 9 -1.01 -6.17 33.37
N ARG A 10 -1.07 -5.77 34.64
CA ARG A 10 -2.23 -5.04 35.21
C ARG A 10 -2.56 -3.76 34.46
N HIS A 11 -1.58 -3.11 33.83
CA HIS A 11 -1.75 -1.78 33.22
C HIS A 11 -1.22 -1.65 31.80
N HIS A 12 -0.56 -2.68 31.26
CA HIS A 12 0.01 -2.63 29.92
C HIS A 12 0.19 -4.02 29.31
N LEU A 13 0.32 -4.06 27.98
CA LEU A 13 0.68 -5.24 27.20
C LEU A 13 2.20 -5.29 26.95
N GLU A 14 2.79 -6.46 27.15
CA GLU A 14 4.21 -6.74 26.87
C GLU A 14 4.31 -7.70 25.69
N LEU A 15 5.19 -7.38 24.74
CA LEU A 15 5.59 -8.27 23.65
C LEU A 15 6.86 -9.01 24.07
N HIS A 16 6.77 -10.34 24.14
CA HIS A 16 7.91 -11.22 24.39
C HIS A 16 8.47 -11.71 23.06
N LEU A 17 9.71 -11.31 22.78
CA LEU A 17 10.41 -11.66 21.56
C LEU A 17 11.06 -13.04 21.66
N ALA A 18 11.34 -13.64 20.50
CA ALA A 18 11.89 -14.99 20.41
C ALA A 18 13.30 -15.11 21.01
N ASP A 19 14.04 -13.99 21.04
CA ASP A 19 15.37 -13.84 21.64
C ASP A 19 15.32 -13.58 23.16
N GLY A 20 14.14 -13.50 23.76
CA GLY A 20 13.93 -13.26 25.19
C GLY A 20 13.82 -11.79 25.58
N ARG A 21 13.98 -10.85 24.64
CA ARG A 21 13.69 -9.42 24.90
C ARG A 21 12.21 -9.20 25.20
N VAL A 22 11.93 -8.17 25.99
CA VAL A 22 10.58 -7.76 26.36
C VAL A 22 10.41 -6.31 25.98
N GLU A 23 9.37 -6.03 25.19
CA GLU A 23 9.11 -4.71 24.66
C GLU A 23 7.72 -4.24 25.10
N HIS A 24 7.63 -2.98 25.50
CA HIS A 24 6.37 -2.38 25.92
C HIS A 24 5.59 -1.91 24.70
N VAL A 25 4.34 -2.36 24.59
CA VAL A 25 3.47 -1.91 23.51
C VAL A 25 3.06 -0.46 23.76
N PRO A 26 3.17 0.44 22.77
CA PRO A 26 2.74 1.83 22.93
C PRO A 26 1.26 1.91 23.31
N VAL A 27 0.91 2.86 24.20
CA VAL A 27 -0.44 2.98 24.78
C VAL A 27 -1.58 3.00 23.74
N PRO A 28 -1.49 3.74 22.62
CA PRO A 28 -2.56 3.71 21.61
C PRO A 28 -2.77 2.33 21.00
N VAL A 29 -1.68 1.58 20.79
CA VAL A 29 -1.70 0.24 20.21
C VAL A 29 -2.21 -0.79 21.21
N ASP A 30 -1.73 -0.73 22.46
CA ASP A 30 -2.17 -1.58 23.57
C ASP A 30 -3.68 -1.44 23.81
N GLY A 31 -4.17 -0.20 23.87
CA GLY A 31 -5.59 0.09 24.04
C GLY A 31 -6.45 -0.55 22.94
N LEU A 32 -6.00 -0.55 21.69
CA LEU A 32 -6.73 -1.20 20.60
C LEU A 32 -6.64 -2.73 20.68
N LEU A 33 -5.45 -3.27 20.90
CA LEU A 33 -5.23 -4.72 21.01
C LEU A 33 -6.02 -5.35 22.15
N THR A 34 -6.20 -4.64 23.26
CA THR A 34 -6.90 -5.16 24.44
C THR A 34 -8.42 -4.92 24.43
N ASN A 35 -8.91 -3.95 23.66
CA ASN A 35 -10.34 -3.60 23.59
C ASN A 35 -11.03 -4.06 22.29
N THR A 36 -10.29 -4.56 21.30
CA THR A 36 -10.88 -5.09 20.06
C THR A 36 -11.57 -6.44 20.35
N PRO A 37 -12.80 -6.67 19.83
CA PRO A 37 -13.49 -7.95 19.98
C PRO A 37 -12.70 -9.09 19.32
N GLY A 38 -12.03 -9.89 20.14
CA GLY A 38 -11.17 -10.99 19.73
C GLY A 38 -10.11 -11.22 20.81
N ALA A 39 -9.83 -12.46 21.16
CA ALA A 39 -8.70 -12.72 22.04
C ALA A 39 -7.41 -12.52 21.25
N LEU A 40 -6.42 -11.83 21.85
CA LEU A 40 -5.03 -11.89 21.40
C LEU A 40 -4.66 -13.34 21.09
N THR A 41 -4.12 -13.58 19.91
CA THR A 41 -3.75 -14.93 19.52
C THR A 41 -2.41 -15.29 20.15
N THR A 42 -1.98 -16.54 19.96
CA THR A 42 -0.63 -16.95 20.33
C THR A 42 0.44 -16.43 19.38
N ASP A 43 0.05 -15.79 18.27
CA ASP A 43 0.93 -15.24 17.25
C ASP A 43 0.86 -13.71 17.29
N ALA A 44 1.74 -13.10 18.09
CA ALA A 44 1.78 -11.65 18.23
C ALA A 44 2.10 -10.92 16.91
N ALA A 45 2.83 -11.57 16.00
CA ALA A 45 3.10 -11.01 14.69
C ALA A 45 1.84 -10.91 13.85
N ALA A 46 1.03 -11.97 13.82
CA ALA A 46 -0.25 -11.97 13.12
C ALA A 46 -1.19 -10.89 13.69
N ASP A 47 -1.26 -10.74 15.01
CA ASP A 47 -2.11 -9.74 15.66
C ASP A 47 -1.71 -8.30 15.30
N LEU A 48 -0.41 -7.99 15.31
CA LEU A 48 0.11 -6.66 14.94
C LEU A 48 -0.15 -6.33 13.47
N LEU A 49 0.06 -7.28 12.56
CA LEU A 49 -0.22 -7.11 11.13
C LEU A 49 -1.72 -6.97 10.86
N HIS A 50 -2.56 -7.71 11.60
CA HIS A 50 -4.00 -7.59 11.52
C HIS A 50 -4.50 -6.23 12.00
N LEU A 51 -3.93 -5.72 13.10
CA LEU A 51 -4.24 -4.38 13.60
C LEU A 51 -3.85 -3.30 12.60
N ASP A 52 -2.67 -3.38 11.97
CA ASP A 52 -2.29 -2.43 10.91
C ASP A 52 -3.30 -2.46 9.76
N GLY A 53 -3.66 -3.64 9.26
CA GLY A 53 -4.68 -3.79 8.21
C GLY A 53 -6.02 -3.17 8.60
N THR A 54 -6.45 -3.33 9.85
CA THR A 54 -7.69 -2.74 10.39
C THR A 54 -7.61 -1.22 10.47
N LEU A 55 -6.48 -0.67 10.93
CA LEU A 55 -6.25 0.77 11.00
C LEU A 55 -6.24 1.41 9.60
N GLN A 56 -5.56 0.78 8.63
CA GLN A 56 -5.59 1.23 7.23
C GLN A 56 -7.01 1.19 6.64
N ALA A 57 -7.77 0.14 6.95
CA ALA A 57 -9.16 0.00 6.54
C ALA A 57 -10.05 1.12 7.07
N LEU A 58 -9.88 1.45 8.35
CA LEU A 58 -10.60 2.52 9.01
C LEU A 58 -10.19 3.90 8.49
N ALA A 59 -8.89 4.16 8.31
CA ALA A 59 -8.37 5.42 7.76
C ALA A 59 -8.97 5.70 6.37
N TRP A 60 -8.97 4.70 5.49
CA TRP A 60 -9.60 4.81 4.17
C TRP A 60 -11.09 5.18 4.25
N THR A 61 -11.83 4.50 5.13
CA THR A 61 -13.27 4.78 5.33
C THR A 61 -13.49 6.20 5.84
N LEU A 62 -12.66 6.66 6.77
CA LEU A 62 -12.74 8.01 7.33
C LEU A 62 -12.36 9.08 6.30
N ARG A 63 -11.36 8.84 5.44
CA ARG A 63 -11.04 9.73 4.29
C ARG A 63 -12.24 9.93 3.39
N LEU A 64 -12.88 8.84 2.93
CA LEU A 64 -14.08 8.93 2.08
C LEU A 64 -15.24 9.69 2.75
N LYS A 65 -15.44 9.48 4.06
CA LYS A 65 -16.46 10.20 4.85
C LYS A 65 -16.10 11.68 4.99
N SER A 66 -14.84 12.00 5.25
CA SER A 66 -14.31 13.37 5.35
C SER A 66 -14.49 14.12 4.02
N GLU A 67 -14.08 13.54 2.89
CA GLU A 67 -14.27 14.13 1.56
C GLU A 67 -15.75 14.36 1.23
N THR A 68 -16.63 13.44 1.63
CA THR A 68 -18.08 13.58 1.44
C THR A 68 -18.66 14.70 2.32
N ALA A 69 -18.21 14.81 3.57
CA ALA A 69 -18.58 15.91 4.46
C ALA A 69 -18.06 17.27 3.93
N ALA A 70 -16.83 17.32 3.43
CA ALA A 70 -16.23 18.50 2.80
C ALA A 70 -17.03 18.96 1.57
N ARG A 71 -17.39 18.04 0.67
CA ARG A 71 -18.25 18.34 -0.49
C ARG A 71 -19.62 18.88 -0.07
N THR A 72 -20.23 18.31 0.96
CA THR A 72 -21.51 18.76 1.52
C THR A 72 -21.39 20.21 2.03
N LEU A 73 -20.32 20.51 2.77
CA LEU A 73 -20.04 21.84 3.28
C LEU A 73 -19.81 22.88 2.17
N ILE A 74 -19.09 22.51 1.10
CA ILE A 74 -18.91 23.37 -0.08
C ILE A 74 -20.26 23.68 -0.75
N GLN A 75 -21.11 22.66 -0.93
CA GLN A 75 -22.44 22.84 -1.53
C GLN A 75 -23.34 23.76 -0.70
N LEU A 76 -23.38 23.57 0.62
CA LEU A 76 -24.15 24.41 1.53
C LEU A 76 -23.68 25.87 1.50
N ARG A 77 -22.36 26.11 1.49
CA ARG A 77 -21.80 27.47 1.36
C ARG A 77 -22.13 28.12 0.03
N ALA A 78 -22.27 27.33 -1.04
CA ALA A 78 -22.71 27.79 -2.35
C ALA A 78 -24.24 27.97 -2.45
N GLY A 79 -24.99 27.81 -1.36
CA GLY A 79 -26.46 27.94 -1.34
C GLY A 79 -27.20 26.74 -1.93
N SER A 80 -26.51 25.66 -2.27
CA SER A 80 -27.12 24.41 -2.73
C SER A 80 -27.49 23.54 -1.51
N ARG A 81 -28.71 22.99 -1.50
CA ARG A 81 -29.16 22.11 -0.41
C ARG A 81 -29.06 20.64 -0.84
N PRO A 82 -28.03 19.89 -0.38
CA PRO A 82 -27.92 18.47 -0.67
C PRO A 82 -28.95 17.64 0.11
N ARG A 83 -29.40 16.53 -0.49
CA ARG A 83 -30.37 15.60 0.12
C ARG A 83 -29.94 15.02 1.46
N SER A 84 -28.63 14.93 1.72
CA SER A 84 -28.08 14.46 2.99
C SER A 84 -28.51 15.29 4.20
N VAL A 85 -28.92 16.54 3.96
CA VAL A 85 -29.31 17.52 4.98
C VAL A 85 -30.81 17.47 5.26
N ASP A 86 -31.62 16.86 4.39
CA ASP A 86 -33.07 16.79 4.57
C ASP A 86 -33.50 15.86 5.71
N SER A 87 -32.59 15.00 6.17
CA SER A 87 -32.80 14.09 7.30
C SER A 87 -32.34 14.66 8.64
N LEU A 88 -31.96 15.94 8.73
CA LEU A 88 -31.47 16.52 9.98
C LEU A 88 -32.58 16.66 11.03
N PRO A 89 -32.26 16.57 12.33
CA PRO A 89 -33.20 16.85 13.40
C PRO A 89 -33.80 18.26 13.27
N ALA A 90 -35.09 18.39 13.56
CA ALA A 90 -35.77 19.68 13.56
C ALA A 90 -35.01 20.71 14.43
N GLY A 91 -34.72 21.88 13.87
CA GLY A 91 -34.00 22.95 14.56
C GLY A 91 -32.47 22.90 14.43
N SER A 92 -31.90 21.91 13.75
CA SER A 92 -30.46 21.88 13.45
C SER A 92 -30.12 22.82 12.29
N ASP A 93 -29.13 23.71 12.48
CA ASP A 93 -28.55 24.48 11.37
C ASP A 93 -27.70 23.54 10.48
N PRO A 94 -28.06 23.36 9.19
CA PRO A 94 -27.30 22.53 8.26
C PRO A 94 -25.81 22.82 8.17
N LEU A 95 -25.45 24.11 8.22
CA LEU A 95 -24.06 24.52 8.03
C LEU A 95 -23.23 24.20 9.26
N THR A 96 -23.75 24.50 10.45
CA THR A 96 -23.13 24.13 11.73
C THR A 96 -22.97 22.61 11.82
N TYR A 97 -24.02 21.84 11.53
CA TYR A 97 -23.95 20.38 11.56
C TYR A 97 -22.89 19.82 10.60
N ALA A 98 -22.87 20.26 9.33
CA ALA A 98 -21.90 19.78 8.36
C ALA A 98 -20.46 20.15 8.73
N THR A 99 -20.26 21.31 9.37
CA THR A 99 -18.96 21.74 9.88
C THR A 99 -18.49 20.85 11.03
N THR A 100 -19.36 20.58 12.00
CA THR A 100 -19.06 19.69 13.13
C THR A 100 -18.78 18.26 12.68
N GLU A 101 -19.60 17.70 11.78
CA GLU A 101 -19.35 16.36 11.23
C GLU A 101 -18.01 16.30 10.49
N HIS A 102 -17.70 17.28 9.63
CA HIS A 102 -16.42 17.33 8.94
C HIS A 102 -15.24 17.38 9.92
N ALA A 103 -15.29 18.27 10.92
CA ALA A 103 -14.24 18.38 11.93
C ALA A 103 -14.04 17.06 12.70
N LEU A 104 -15.14 16.42 13.11
CA LEU A 104 -15.10 15.12 13.79
C LEU A 104 -14.47 14.03 12.92
N ARG A 105 -14.78 13.97 11.62
CA ARG A 105 -14.18 12.97 10.71
C ARG A 105 -12.69 13.20 10.48
N VAL A 106 -12.27 14.47 10.38
CA VAL A 106 -10.85 14.82 10.27
C VAL A 106 -10.10 14.41 11.55
N GLU A 107 -10.61 14.76 12.73
CA GLU A 107 -10.00 14.36 14.01
C GLU A 107 -9.92 12.84 14.17
N GLN A 108 -10.99 12.12 13.80
CA GLN A 108 -10.99 10.66 13.81
C GLN A 108 -9.94 10.08 12.86
N LEU A 109 -9.80 10.66 11.66
CA LEU A 109 -8.81 10.22 10.68
C LEU A 109 -7.39 10.44 11.22
N ASP A 110 -7.09 11.63 11.72
CA ASP A 110 -5.78 11.99 12.27
C ASP A 110 -5.39 11.03 13.41
N ASN A 111 -6.32 10.73 14.32
CA ASN A 111 -6.08 9.78 15.42
C ASN A 111 -5.74 8.37 14.92
N VAL A 112 -6.43 7.90 13.88
CA VAL A 112 -6.16 6.57 13.29
C VAL A 112 -4.81 6.56 12.57
N GLU A 113 -4.48 7.61 11.82
CA GLU A 113 -3.20 7.74 11.12
C GLU A 113 -2.01 7.80 12.11
N ILE A 114 -2.14 8.58 13.19
CA ILE A 114 -1.13 8.65 14.26
C ILE A 114 -0.95 7.28 14.93
N THR A 115 -2.05 6.57 15.20
CA THR A 115 -1.99 5.24 15.82
C THR A 115 -1.33 4.22 14.90
N ALA A 116 -1.65 4.23 13.60
CA ALA A 116 -1.02 3.37 12.60
C ALA A 116 0.47 3.67 12.46
N MET A 117 0.86 4.94 12.44
CA MET A 117 2.27 5.35 12.42
C MET A 117 3.01 4.86 13.67
N THR A 118 2.41 5.04 14.85
CA THR A 118 2.99 4.58 16.13
C THR A 118 3.19 3.06 16.15
N LEU A 119 2.22 2.29 15.63
CA LEU A 119 2.33 0.84 15.48
C LEU A 119 3.51 0.46 14.57
N ARG A 120 3.62 1.10 13.40
CA ARG A 120 4.68 0.80 12.43
C ARG A 120 6.05 1.18 12.95
N GLU A 121 6.20 2.35 13.57
CA GLU A 121 7.45 2.78 14.20
C GLU A 121 7.88 1.82 15.31
N PHE A 122 6.93 1.37 16.13
CA PHE A 122 7.20 0.35 17.13
C PHE A 122 7.75 -0.92 16.48
N VAL A 123 7.07 -1.49 15.49
CA VAL A 123 7.51 -2.72 14.81
C VAL A 123 8.85 -2.55 14.10
N ILE A 124 9.09 -1.41 13.45
CA ILE A 124 10.36 -1.07 12.80
C ILE A 124 11.52 -1.10 13.80
N CYS A 125 11.31 -0.65 15.03
CA CYS A 125 12.35 -0.60 16.06
C CYS A 125 12.65 -1.97 16.70
N LEU A 126 11.83 -3.00 16.48
CA LEU A 126 11.96 -4.29 17.19
C LEU A 126 13.15 -5.15 16.72
N ASP A 127 13.75 -4.85 15.56
CA ASP A 127 14.82 -5.64 14.90
C ASP A 127 14.51 -7.16 14.94
N LEU A 128 13.48 -7.54 14.16
CA LEU A 128 12.90 -8.88 14.18
C LEU A 128 13.26 -9.68 12.93
N GLY A 129 13.00 -10.98 12.96
CA GLY A 129 12.96 -11.84 11.78
C GLY A 129 11.52 -12.17 11.35
N GLY A 130 11.37 -12.80 10.19
CA GLY A 130 10.08 -13.30 9.71
C GLY A 130 9.10 -12.18 9.26
N PRO A 131 7.78 -12.42 9.31
CA PRO A 131 6.79 -11.54 8.70
C PRO A 131 6.79 -10.08 9.19
N LEU A 132 7.14 -9.82 10.45
CA LEU A 132 7.23 -8.45 10.98
C LEU A 132 8.43 -7.69 10.40
N ALA A 133 9.56 -8.37 10.22
CA ALA A 133 10.74 -7.79 9.56
C ALA A 133 10.41 -7.40 8.12
N GLU A 134 9.74 -8.32 7.42
CA GLU A 134 9.29 -8.13 6.05
C GLU A 134 8.32 -6.95 5.88
N ALA A 135 7.43 -6.76 6.85
CA ALA A 135 6.52 -5.62 6.89
C ALA A 135 7.26 -4.32 7.23
N ALA A 136 8.14 -4.34 8.23
CA ALA A 136 8.97 -3.20 8.63
C ALA A 136 9.81 -2.68 7.47
N ASP A 137 10.50 -3.57 6.75
CA ASP A 137 11.24 -3.21 5.53
C ASP A 137 10.33 -2.51 4.51
N GLY A 138 9.11 -3.05 4.33
CA GLY A 138 8.10 -2.49 3.43
C GLY A 138 7.68 -1.07 3.82
N TRP A 139 7.42 -0.84 5.09
CA TRP A 139 6.97 0.44 5.64
C TRP A 139 8.05 1.52 5.66
N GLN A 140 9.33 1.15 5.69
CA GLN A 140 10.44 2.09 5.61
C GLN A 140 10.62 2.69 4.20
N ARG A 141 10.00 2.11 3.16
CA ARG A 141 10.11 2.62 1.79
C ARG A 141 9.19 3.82 1.59
N ASP A 142 9.73 4.90 1.05
CA ASP A 142 8.94 6.07 0.64
C ASP A 142 7.89 5.65 -0.40
N PRO A 143 6.58 5.84 -0.15
CA PRO A 143 5.54 5.44 -1.09
C PRO A 143 5.60 6.13 -2.46
N ALA A 144 6.36 7.23 -2.62
CA ALA A 144 6.49 7.94 -3.88
C ALA A 144 7.09 7.05 -4.99
N PRO A 145 6.74 7.29 -6.27
CA PRO A 145 7.39 6.61 -7.40
C PRO A 145 8.92 6.79 -7.33
N PRO A 146 9.72 5.71 -7.34
CA PRO A 146 11.17 5.82 -7.26
C PRO A 146 11.76 6.55 -8.47
N ALA A 147 12.90 7.22 -8.27
CA ALA A 147 13.64 7.86 -9.37
C ALA A 147 13.97 6.84 -10.48
N GLY A 148 13.50 7.12 -11.70
CA GLY A 148 13.62 6.26 -12.87
C GLY A 148 12.31 5.58 -13.29
N VAL A 149 11.27 5.64 -12.46
CA VAL A 149 9.91 5.22 -12.84
C VAL A 149 9.18 6.39 -13.50
N GLU A 150 8.61 6.14 -14.68
CA GLU A 150 7.71 7.09 -15.34
C GLU A 150 6.26 6.70 -15.05
N ALA A 151 5.51 7.58 -14.39
CA ALA A 151 4.11 7.34 -14.05
C ALA A 151 3.17 8.02 -15.05
N PHE A 152 2.22 7.25 -15.57
CA PHE A 152 1.18 7.68 -16.50
C PHE A 152 -0.18 7.60 -15.81
N VAL A 153 -1.02 8.62 -16.04
CA VAL A 153 -2.34 8.73 -15.39
C VAL A 153 -3.26 7.57 -15.76
N ASP A 154 -3.15 7.08 -17.00
CA ASP A 154 -3.88 5.92 -17.49
C ASP A 154 -3.15 5.17 -18.61
N ALA A 155 -3.73 4.04 -19.03
CA ALA A 155 -3.23 3.22 -20.12
C ALA A 155 -3.30 3.93 -21.49
N ASP A 156 -4.25 4.84 -21.69
CA ASP A 156 -4.41 5.55 -22.96
C ASP A 156 -3.27 6.55 -23.16
N HIS A 157 -2.88 7.29 -22.11
CA HIS A 157 -1.71 8.16 -22.12
C HIS A 157 -0.42 7.36 -22.28
N PHE A 158 -0.33 6.20 -21.64
CA PHE A 158 0.82 5.30 -21.79
C PHE A 158 0.97 4.78 -23.23
N ILE A 159 -0.14 4.42 -23.89
CA ILE A 159 -0.14 3.98 -25.30
C ILE A 159 0.11 5.18 -26.24
N ALA A 160 -0.49 6.34 -25.97
CA ALA A 160 -0.31 7.53 -26.82
C ALA A 160 1.16 7.98 -26.88
N ALA A 161 1.91 7.81 -25.79
CA ALA A 161 3.34 8.12 -25.74
C ALA A 161 4.20 7.16 -26.59
N GLU A 162 3.77 5.91 -26.80
CA GLU A 162 4.45 4.93 -27.65
C GLU A 162 3.41 3.91 -28.17
N PRO A 163 2.84 4.13 -29.37
CA PRO A 163 1.75 3.32 -29.90
C PRO A 163 2.08 1.84 -30.12
N ARG A 164 3.37 1.47 -30.21
CA ARG A 164 3.80 0.07 -30.32
C ARG A 164 3.53 -0.75 -29.06
N ARG A 165 3.16 -0.13 -27.94
CA ARG A 165 2.74 -0.80 -26.70
C ARG A 165 1.37 -1.47 -26.81
N ALA A 166 0.63 -1.20 -27.88
CA ALA A 166 -0.76 -1.58 -28.04
C ALA A 166 -1.00 -2.65 -29.10
N GLN A 167 -2.04 -3.44 -28.87
CA GLN A 167 -2.65 -4.33 -29.86
C GLN A 167 -4.14 -4.02 -30.02
N ARG A 168 -4.70 -4.47 -31.14
CA ARG A 168 -6.13 -4.35 -31.40
C ARG A 168 -6.89 -5.49 -30.74
N ALA A 169 -7.79 -5.16 -29.83
CA ALA A 169 -8.67 -6.13 -29.20
C ALA A 169 -9.76 -6.62 -30.18
N VAL A 170 -10.31 -7.81 -29.91
CA VAL A 170 -11.34 -8.46 -30.76
C VAL A 170 -12.59 -7.59 -30.92
N TRP A 171 -12.93 -6.79 -29.91
CA TRP A 171 -14.07 -5.86 -29.94
C TRP A 171 -13.77 -4.53 -30.65
N GLY A 172 -12.58 -4.39 -31.26
CA GLY A 172 -12.21 -3.27 -32.12
C GLY A 172 -11.44 -2.13 -31.45
N GLY A 173 -11.36 -2.10 -30.12
CA GLY A 173 -10.57 -1.11 -29.39
C GLY A 173 -9.10 -1.45 -29.22
N THR A 174 -8.37 -0.58 -28.53
CA THR A 174 -6.94 -0.70 -28.29
C THR A 174 -6.68 -1.12 -26.84
N VAL A 175 -5.81 -2.11 -26.64
CA VAL A 175 -5.40 -2.57 -25.31
C VAL A 175 -3.89 -2.74 -25.27
N LEU A 176 -3.30 -2.79 -24.06
CA LEU A 176 -1.89 -3.10 -23.91
C LEU A 176 -1.59 -4.49 -24.49
N ASP A 177 -0.54 -4.58 -25.29
CA ASP A 177 -0.01 -5.84 -25.83
C ASP A 177 0.95 -6.53 -24.85
N GLY A 178 0.73 -6.30 -23.55
CA GLY A 178 1.62 -6.75 -22.51
C GLY A 178 1.24 -8.13 -21.97
N VAL A 179 2.25 -8.88 -21.56
CA VAL A 179 2.12 -10.18 -20.91
C VAL A 179 2.27 -9.99 -19.40
N GLU A 180 1.16 -10.10 -18.65
CA GLU A 180 1.10 -9.90 -17.19
C GLU A 180 1.27 -11.23 -16.42
N VAL A 181 2.50 -11.77 -16.40
CA VAL A 181 2.77 -13.12 -15.86
C VAL A 181 3.36 -13.13 -14.45
N TRP A 182 3.79 -11.98 -13.91
CA TRP A 182 4.42 -11.92 -12.58
C TRP A 182 3.44 -11.58 -11.45
N GLY A 183 2.19 -12.00 -11.59
CA GLY A 183 1.15 -11.87 -10.58
C GLY A 183 0.47 -10.50 -10.53
N THR A 184 -0.71 -10.47 -9.88
CA THR A 184 -1.59 -9.30 -9.76
C THR A 184 -1.70 -8.82 -8.31
N GLN A 185 -0.67 -9.05 -7.50
CA GLN A 185 -0.74 -8.86 -6.04
C GLN A 185 0.32 -7.89 -5.52
N TRP A 186 0.93 -7.09 -6.40
CA TRP A 186 1.95 -6.11 -6.05
C TRP A 186 1.32 -4.91 -5.34
N ARG A 187 2.01 -4.41 -4.31
CA ARG A 187 1.44 -3.44 -3.38
C ARG A 187 2.13 -2.10 -3.43
N ARG A 188 1.32 -1.05 -3.31
CA ARG A 188 1.73 0.30 -2.95
C ARG A 188 0.67 0.82 -2.00
N GLU A 189 1.03 1.03 -0.74
CA GLU A 189 0.02 1.20 0.33
C GLU A 189 -0.98 2.34 0.09
N PRO A 190 -0.59 3.53 -0.42
CA PRO A 190 -1.57 4.56 -0.78
C PRO A 190 -2.60 4.16 -1.83
N ASP A 191 -2.35 3.10 -2.61
CA ASP A 191 -3.24 2.64 -3.67
C ASP A 191 -4.09 1.42 -3.27
N ASP A 192 -3.72 0.73 -2.19
CA ASP A 192 -4.39 -0.50 -1.75
C ASP A 192 -5.71 -0.17 -1.04
N ARG A 193 -6.77 -0.92 -1.35
CA ARG A 193 -8.08 -0.75 -0.72
C ARG A 193 -8.29 -1.70 0.47
N PRO A 194 -9.10 -1.29 1.45
CA PRO A 194 -9.41 -2.09 2.65
C PRO A 194 -10.00 -3.47 2.37
N GLY A 195 -10.83 -3.58 1.34
CA GLY A 195 -11.52 -4.83 0.98
C GLY A 195 -10.58 -5.97 0.56
N HIS A 196 -9.31 -5.66 0.30
CA HIS A 196 -8.26 -6.63 -0.04
C HIS A 196 -7.38 -7.01 1.16
N LEU A 197 -7.70 -6.51 2.38
CA LEU A 197 -6.87 -6.63 3.58
C LEU A 197 -7.36 -7.66 4.62
N GLU A 198 -8.54 -8.28 4.47
CA GLU A 198 -9.07 -9.28 5.43
C GLU A 198 -9.02 -10.75 4.97
N PRO A 199 -8.99 -11.74 5.88
CA PRO A 199 -8.11 -11.82 7.06
C PRO A 199 -6.71 -12.39 6.70
N TYR A 200 -6.56 -12.90 5.47
CA TYR A 200 -5.31 -13.42 4.88
C TYR A 200 -5.08 -12.83 3.47
N GLY A 201 -5.83 -11.77 3.16
CA GLY A 201 -5.99 -11.19 1.84
C GLY A 201 -4.71 -10.58 1.31
N ILE A 202 -4.15 -9.54 1.94
CA ILE A 202 -2.98 -8.78 1.48
C ILE A 202 -2.75 -8.88 -0.06
N VAL A 203 -3.80 -8.57 -0.82
CA VAL A 203 -3.75 -8.60 -2.29
C VAL A 203 -3.46 -7.20 -2.74
N GLY A 204 -2.31 -6.99 -3.34
CA GLY A 204 -2.01 -5.72 -3.98
C GLY A 204 -2.87 -5.47 -5.21
N THR A 205 -3.08 -4.21 -5.53
CA THR A 205 -3.89 -3.80 -6.70
C THR A 205 -3.08 -3.73 -7.99
N TRP A 206 -1.76 -3.94 -7.93
CA TRP A 206 -0.88 -3.80 -9.08
C TRP A 206 -0.51 -5.15 -9.71
N ALA A 207 -0.46 -5.16 -11.04
CA ALA A 207 0.08 -6.24 -11.84
C ALA A 207 1.35 -5.77 -12.54
N LEU A 208 2.34 -6.66 -12.68
CA LEU A 208 3.53 -6.41 -13.51
C LEU A 208 3.41 -7.13 -14.85
N GLY A 209 3.79 -6.45 -15.92
CA GLY A 209 3.76 -7.00 -17.26
C GLY A 209 4.92 -6.56 -18.14
N TYR A 210 5.16 -7.31 -19.20
CA TYR A 210 6.21 -7.05 -20.17
C TYR A 210 5.61 -6.81 -21.56
N LEU A 211 6.17 -5.84 -22.26
CA LEU A 211 5.78 -5.46 -23.62
C LEU A 211 6.89 -5.90 -24.59
N PRO A 212 6.70 -7.00 -25.34
CA PRO A 212 7.73 -7.51 -26.24
C PRO A 212 8.11 -6.53 -27.35
N ALA A 213 7.12 -5.84 -27.93
CA ALA A 213 7.32 -4.92 -29.05
C ALA A 213 8.21 -3.71 -28.70
N THR A 214 8.21 -3.29 -27.44
CA THR A 214 8.99 -2.14 -26.96
C THR A 214 10.10 -2.54 -25.98
N GLN A 215 10.16 -3.83 -25.59
CA GLN A 215 11.12 -4.36 -24.63
C GLN A 215 11.02 -3.68 -23.25
N GLU A 216 9.80 -3.41 -22.81
CA GLU A 216 9.50 -2.62 -21.61
C GLU A 216 8.86 -3.46 -20.51
N LEU A 217 9.26 -3.21 -19.27
CA LEU A 217 8.60 -3.73 -18.08
C LEU A 217 7.75 -2.61 -17.47
N TYR A 218 6.48 -2.89 -17.24
CA TYR A 218 5.52 -1.95 -16.68
C TYR A 218 4.77 -2.56 -15.49
N ALA A 219 4.20 -1.69 -14.68
CA ALA A 219 3.20 -2.01 -13.67
C ALA A 219 1.89 -1.32 -14.02
N VAL A 220 0.76 -1.97 -13.82
CA VAL A 220 -0.57 -1.38 -14.01
C VAL A 220 -1.45 -1.63 -12.81
N ARG A 221 -2.17 -0.60 -12.38
CA ARG A 221 -3.17 -0.72 -11.32
C ARG A 221 -4.44 -1.35 -11.88
N ARG A 222 -4.79 -2.53 -11.37
CA ARG A 222 -5.97 -3.32 -11.72
C ARG A 222 -7.01 -3.25 -10.60
N GLU A 223 -7.60 -2.07 -10.41
CA GLU A 223 -8.67 -1.87 -9.41
C GLU A 223 -9.92 -1.27 -10.08
N THR A 224 -11.09 -1.80 -9.75
CA THR A 224 -12.36 -1.34 -10.33
C THR A 224 -12.79 -0.01 -9.70
N GLY A 225 -13.20 0.95 -10.54
CA GLY A 225 -13.69 2.26 -10.07
C GLY A 225 -12.59 3.21 -9.60
N GLN A 226 -11.36 3.03 -10.07
CA GLN A 226 -10.21 3.89 -9.81
C GLN A 226 -9.48 4.18 -11.13
N PRO A 227 -8.81 5.34 -11.29
CA PRO A 227 -7.98 5.60 -12.46
C PRO A 227 -6.92 4.50 -12.63
N ARG A 228 -6.77 4.00 -13.85
CA ARG A 228 -5.84 2.90 -14.18
C ARG A 228 -4.42 3.42 -14.35
N THR A 229 -3.75 3.82 -13.28
CA THR A 229 -2.37 4.28 -13.35
C THR A 229 -1.45 3.20 -13.94
N VAL A 230 -0.51 3.62 -14.78
CA VAL A 230 0.54 2.75 -15.35
C VAL A 230 1.91 3.32 -14.98
N TRP A 231 2.81 2.48 -14.51
CA TRP A 231 4.20 2.82 -14.24
C TRP A 231 5.10 2.09 -15.22
N LEU A 232 5.99 2.80 -15.89
CA LEU A 232 7.06 2.20 -16.65
C LEU A 232 8.27 2.01 -15.73
N LEU A 233 8.61 0.74 -15.47
CA LEU A 233 9.66 0.38 -14.51
C LEU A 233 11.04 0.31 -15.17
N GLY A 234 11.10 -0.09 -16.44
CA GLY A 234 12.36 -0.19 -17.18
C GLY A 234 12.18 -0.52 -18.65
N ARG A 235 13.25 -0.30 -19.42
CA ARG A 235 13.30 -0.51 -20.87
C ARG A 235 14.52 -1.35 -21.28
N GLY A 236 14.48 -1.90 -22.49
CA GLY A 236 15.60 -2.62 -23.11
C GLY A 236 15.80 -4.03 -22.56
N PHE A 237 14.72 -4.70 -22.16
CA PHE A 237 14.73 -6.14 -21.84
C PHE A 237 14.59 -6.90 -23.15
N ALA A 238 15.69 -7.47 -23.64
CA ALA A 238 15.76 -8.04 -24.98
C ALA A 238 14.74 -9.18 -25.13
N VAL A 239 14.56 -9.94 -24.05
CA VAL A 239 13.61 -11.05 -23.95
C VAL A 239 12.91 -11.05 -22.58
N ILE A 240 11.80 -11.79 -22.48
CA ILE A 240 11.01 -11.88 -21.24
C ILE A 240 11.79 -12.56 -20.11
N GLU A 241 12.72 -13.45 -20.45
CA GLU A 241 13.59 -14.16 -19.51
C GLU A 241 14.49 -13.18 -18.73
N ASP A 242 14.97 -12.09 -19.37
CA ASP A 242 15.74 -11.05 -18.68
C ASP A 242 14.93 -10.40 -17.55
N VAL A 243 13.62 -10.24 -17.76
CA VAL A 243 12.72 -9.72 -16.72
C VAL A 243 12.47 -10.76 -15.64
N ALA A 244 12.27 -12.03 -16.05
CA ALA A 244 12.07 -13.12 -15.10
C ALA A 244 13.27 -13.27 -14.15
N ASP A 245 14.50 -13.17 -14.65
CA ASP A 245 15.71 -13.24 -13.84
C ASP A 245 15.79 -12.12 -12.79
N VAL A 246 15.29 -10.92 -13.13
CA VAL A 246 15.23 -9.78 -12.20
C VAL A 246 14.12 -9.96 -11.16
N LEU A 247 12.95 -10.45 -11.57
CA LEU A 247 11.77 -10.52 -10.71
C LEU A 247 11.67 -11.80 -9.88
N ALA A 248 12.23 -12.93 -10.34
CA ALA A 248 12.13 -14.22 -9.66
C ALA A 248 12.60 -14.20 -8.19
N PRO A 249 13.72 -13.54 -7.83
CA PRO A 249 14.17 -13.47 -6.44
C PRO A 249 13.20 -12.70 -5.53
N ILE A 250 12.43 -11.77 -6.09
CA ILE A 250 11.56 -10.86 -5.33
C ILE A 250 10.09 -11.23 -5.41
N LEU A 251 9.70 -12.14 -6.30
CA LEU A 251 8.31 -12.57 -6.49
C LEU A 251 7.64 -13.08 -5.20
N PRO A 252 8.31 -13.85 -4.30
CA PRO A 252 7.71 -14.25 -3.02
C PRO A 252 7.32 -13.06 -2.14
N THR A 253 7.91 -11.89 -2.37
CA THR A 253 7.70 -10.66 -1.61
C THR A 253 6.56 -9.79 -2.16
N MET A 254 5.90 -10.18 -3.25
CA MET A 254 4.90 -9.35 -3.94
C MET A 254 3.76 -8.87 -3.03
N ARG A 255 3.41 -9.62 -1.99
CA ARG A 255 2.35 -9.24 -1.03
C ARG A 255 2.83 -8.36 0.12
N ARG A 256 4.14 -8.09 0.24
CA ARG A 256 4.66 -7.23 1.30
C ARG A 256 4.25 -5.77 1.08
N PRO A 257 4.12 -4.96 2.14
CA PRO A 257 3.91 -3.52 2.00
C PRO A 257 4.92 -2.90 1.04
N ASN A 258 4.43 -2.07 0.11
CA ASN A 258 5.24 -1.34 -0.87
C ASN A 258 6.18 -2.22 -1.73
N SER A 259 5.82 -3.48 -1.97
CA SER A 259 6.57 -4.41 -2.83
C SER A 259 6.76 -3.91 -4.26
N LEU A 260 5.84 -3.07 -4.77
CA LEU A 260 5.98 -2.45 -6.10
C LEU A 260 7.23 -1.57 -6.19
N LEU A 261 7.54 -0.83 -5.12
CA LEU A 261 8.74 0.00 -5.05
C LEU A 261 10.00 -0.85 -5.05
N TYR A 262 9.96 -1.97 -4.33
CA TYR A 262 11.05 -2.92 -4.31
C TYR A 262 11.30 -3.53 -5.69
N ALA A 263 10.25 -3.83 -6.45
CA ALA A 263 10.38 -4.25 -7.84
C ALA A 263 11.01 -3.17 -8.73
N ALA A 264 10.56 -1.92 -8.61
CA ALA A 264 11.15 -0.80 -9.34
C ALA A 264 12.65 -0.62 -9.04
N ASP A 265 13.04 -0.75 -7.77
CA ASP A 265 14.44 -0.68 -7.35
C ASP A 265 15.28 -1.84 -7.89
N ALA A 266 14.76 -3.07 -7.85
CA ALA A 266 15.44 -4.25 -8.40
C ALA A 266 15.68 -4.10 -9.92
N VAL A 267 14.65 -3.63 -10.64
CA VAL A 267 14.73 -3.33 -12.08
C VAL A 267 15.81 -2.28 -12.35
N ARG A 268 15.80 -1.18 -11.61
CA ARG A 268 16.82 -0.13 -11.75
C ARG A 268 18.23 -0.64 -11.44
N ALA A 269 18.39 -1.45 -10.39
CA ALA A 269 19.68 -2.02 -10.00
C ALA A 269 20.25 -2.94 -11.09
N SER A 270 19.39 -3.74 -11.75
CA SER A 270 19.79 -4.62 -12.86
C SER A 270 20.36 -3.86 -14.07
N ARG A 271 20.04 -2.57 -14.20
CA ARG A 271 20.42 -1.70 -15.31
C ARG A 271 21.67 -0.87 -15.07
N ARG A 272 22.17 -0.82 -13.83
CA ARG A 272 23.42 -0.11 -13.55
C ARG A 272 24.59 -0.91 -14.13
N PRO A 273 25.51 -0.28 -14.88
CA PRO A 273 26.73 -0.94 -15.31
C PRO A 273 27.43 -1.51 -14.07
N ARG A 274 27.70 -2.82 -14.05
CA ARG A 274 28.59 -3.38 -13.03
C ARG A 274 29.95 -2.74 -13.27
N LEU A 275 30.41 -1.89 -12.36
CA LEU A 275 31.78 -1.38 -12.36
C LEU A 275 32.70 -2.60 -12.22
N VAL A 276 33.19 -3.10 -13.35
CA VAL A 276 34.24 -4.11 -13.39
C VAL A 276 35.47 -3.41 -12.81
N HIS A 277 35.82 -3.71 -11.56
CA HIS A 277 37.14 -3.37 -11.07
C HIS A 277 38.14 -4.13 -11.94
N PRO A 278 39.05 -3.44 -12.65
CA PRO A 278 40.12 -4.14 -13.35
C PRO A 278 40.89 -4.94 -12.30
N PRO A 279 41.24 -6.20 -12.60
CA PRO A 279 42.04 -7.00 -11.68
C PRO A 279 43.30 -6.21 -11.37
N GLY A 280 43.52 -5.93 -10.08
CA GLY A 280 44.67 -5.20 -9.60
C GLY A 280 45.93 -5.84 -10.17
N GLY A 281 46.63 -5.08 -11.02
CA GLY A 281 47.95 -5.47 -11.48
C GLY A 281 48.85 -5.58 -10.26
N THR A 282 49.27 -6.80 -9.97
CA THR A 282 50.39 -7.07 -9.08
C THR A 282 51.65 -6.50 -9.74
N GLY A 283 52.19 -5.44 -9.16
CA GLY A 283 53.58 -5.05 -9.30
C GLY A 283 54.42 -5.69 -8.21
#